data_AF-Q9PSP2-F1
#
_entry.id   AF-Q9PSP2-F1
#
_cell.length_a   1.000
_cell.length_b   1.000
_cell.length_c   1.000
_cell.angle_alpha   90.00
_cell.angle_beta   90.00
_cell.angle_gamma   90.00
#
_symmetry.space_group_name_H-M   'P 1'
#
loop_
_entity.id
_entity.type
_entity.pdbx_description
1 polymer ?
#
loop_
_entity_poly.entity_id
_entity_poly.type
_entity_poly.pdbx_seq_one_letter_code
_entity_poly.pdbx_strand_id
1 'polypeptide(L)' 'SLPSCGVPAIIPVIRRIVHGEPAVPGSWPWQVSLQYGNFF' A
#
# COMPACT_ATOMS: atom_id res chain seq x y z
N SER A 1 20.57 13.32 -4.31
CA SER A 1 20.35 11.90 -3.95
C SER A 1 19.09 11.42 -4.63
N LEU A 2 19.08 10.23 -5.23
CA LEU A 2 17.85 9.61 -5.72
C LEU A 2 16.98 9.20 -4.52
N PRO A 3 15.64 9.30 -4.60
CA PRO A 3 14.78 8.76 -3.56
C PRO A 3 14.98 7.24 -3.46
N SER A 4 15.18 6.75 -2.23
CA SER A 4 15.27 5.31 -1.96
C SER A 4 13.91 4.65 -2.15
N CYS A 5 13.84 3.53 -2.85
CA CYS A 5 12.61 2.78 -3.10
C CYS A 5 12.50 1.54 -2.20
N GLY A 6 11.28 1.04 -1.99
CA GLY A 6 11.03 -0.21 -1.25
C GLY A 6 11.24 -0.13 0.27
N VAL A 7 11.58 1.04 0.82
CA VAL A 7 11.75 1.24 2.26
C VAL A 7 10.54 2.00 2.81
N PRO A 8 9.61 1.35 3.54
CA PRO A 8 8.49 2.04 4.14
C PRO A 8 8.91 2.75 5.44
N ALA A 9 8.38 3.95 5.66
CA ALA A 9 8.58 4.69 6.91
C ALA A 9 7.81 4.05 8.09
N ILE A 10 6.69 3.38 7.80
CA ILE A 10 5.88 2.62 8.75
C ILE A 10 5.96 1.16 8.32
N ILE A 11 6.56 0.30 9.15
CA ILE A 11 6.74 -1.12 8.81
C ILE A 11 5.36 -1.81 8.76
N PRO A 12 4.98 -2.43 7.64
CA PRO A 12 3.71 -3.13 7.56
C PRO A 12 3.70 -4.40 8.42
N VAL A 13 2.54 -4.68 9.01
CA VAL A 13 2.30 -5.93 9.73
C VAL A 13 2.03 -7.02 8.69
N ILE A 14 2.94 -7.98 8.56
CA ILE A 14 2.82 -9.09 7.60
C ILE A 14 2.25 -10.31 8.31
N ARG A 15 1.06 -10.77 7.89
CA ARG A 15 0.37 -11.97 8.39
C ARG A 15 -0.17 -12.78 7.21
N ARG A 16 -0.43 -14.08 7.41
CA ARG A 16 -1.07 -14.94 6.39
C ARG A 16 -2.54 -14.54 6.24
N ILE A 17 -2.99 -14.16 5.05
CA ILE A 17 -4.31 -13.53 4.86
C ILE A 17 -5.36 -14.56 4.40
N VAL A 18 -6.21 -14.97 5.33
CA VAL A 18 -7.61 -15.37 5.13
C VAL A 18 -8.41 -14.64 6.23
N HIS A 19 -9.43 -13.85 5.87
CA HIS A 19 -10.09 -12.83 6.72
C HIS A 19 -9.13 -11.77 7.32
N GLY A 20 -8.24 -11.19 6.50
CA GLY A 20 -7.26 -10.20 6.97
C GLY A 20 -7.84 -8.95 7.60
N GLU A 21 -6.95 -8.16 8.19
CA GLU A 21 -7.25 -6.88 8.87
C GLU A 21 -6.98 -5.69 7.93
N PRO A 22 -7.60 -4.53 8.15
CA PRO A 22 -7.20 -3.28 7.50
C PRO A 22 -5.72 -2.96 7.73
N ALA A 23 -5.02 -2.49 6.69
CA ALA A 23 -3.65 -2.05 6.82
C ALA A 23 -3.55 -0.75 7.63
N VAL A 24 -2.45 -0.59 8.38
CA VAL A 24 -2.12 0.69 9.01
C VAL A 24 -1.91 1.74 7.91
N PRO A 25 -2.57 2.92 7.96
CA PRO A 25 -2.40 3.95 6.96
C PRO A 25 -0.92 4.30 6.72
N GLY A 26 -0.49 4.31 5.46
CA GLY A 26 0.89 4.62 5.06
C GLY A 26 1.91 3.48 5.21
N SER A 27 1.53 2.32 5.77
CA SER A 27 2.45 1.17 5.91
C SER A 27 2.81 0.48 4.58
N TRP A 28 2.04 0.76 3.53
CA TRP A 28 2.29 0.32 2.16
C TRP A 28 2.39 1.55 1.26
N PRO A 29 3.54 2.25 1.22
CA PRO A 29 3.67 3.54 0.52
C PRO A 29 3.58 3.41 -1.01
N TRP A 30 3.66 2.20 -1.53
CA TRP A 30 3.45 1.89 -2.95
C TRP A 30 2.02 1.44 -3.27
N GLN A 31 1.07 1.55 -2.33
CA GLN A 31 -0.33 1.27 -2.62
C GLN A 31 -0.87 2.29 -3.62
N VAL A 32 -1.50 1.79 -4.67
CA VAL A 32 -2.16 2.61 -5.70
C VAL A 32 -3.59 2.12 -5.90
N SER A 33 -4.48 3.02 -6.27
CA SER A 33 -5.85 2.70 -6.67
C SER A 33 -6.02 3.07 -8.13
N LEU A 34 -6.32 2.09 -8.97
CA LEU A 34 -6.65 2.35 -10.37
C LEU A 34 -8.14 2.67 -10.47
N GLN A 35 -8.46 3.76 -11.15
CA GLN A 35 -9.83 4.12 -11.51
C GLN A 35 -9.88 4.25 -13.03
N TYR A 36 -10.66 3.40 -13.69
CA TYR A 36 -10.94 3.56 -15.11
C TYR A 36 -12.16 4.47 -15.23
N GLY A 37 -12.01 5.57 -15.96
CA GLY A 37 -13.14 6.43 -16.27
C GLY A 37 -14.10 5.68 -17.16
N ASN A 38 -15.23 5.25 -16.61
CA ASN A 38 -16.46 5.20 -17.39
C ASN A 38 -16.88 6.66 -17.59
N PHE A 39 -16.17 7.35 -18.48
CA PHE A 39 -16.63 8.61 -19.05
C PHE A 39 -17.91 8.26 -19.79
N PHE A 40 -19.06 8.52 -19.16
CA PHE A 40 -20.34 8.58 -19.86
C PHE A 40 -20.28 9.66 -20.94
#